data_AF-A0A1Q4A4D8-F1
#
_entry.id   AF-A0A1Q4A4D8-F1
#
_cell.length_a   1.000
_cell.length_b   1.000
_cell.length_c   1.000
_cell.angle_alpha   90.00
_cell.angle_beta   90.00
_cell.angle_gamma   90.00
#
_symmetry.space_group_name_H-M   'P 1'
#
loop_
_entity.id
_entity.type
_entity.pdbx_description
1 polymer ?
#
loop_
_entity_poly.entity_id
_entity_poly.type
_entity_poly.pdbx_seq_one_letter_code
_entity_poly.pdbx_strand_id
1 'polypeptide(L)'
;MIAFPRVTTAAAAALIALALTACTPTDPAPSGTPSASGTSTASETPTPSSTPTPEVPSIDASERAAIVAGVASGDPAAIGPFMAEPVTYILASSECCGPVSAADATGELLAYTGSSSGWTSPLDSAYLDQVRASPYYASYVPADVISMKASSDSLVVILGVTGDRITSVLVGHEDVLLFE
;
A
#
# COMPACT_ATOMS: atom_id res chain seq x y z
N MET A 1 -32.16 27.36 25.29
CA MET A 1 -32.41 27.29 23.83
C MET A 1 -31.68 28.46 23.19
N ILE A 2 -30.59 28.19 22.48
CA ILE A 2 -29.82 29.21 21.74
C ILE A 2 -29.88 28.79 20.28
N ALA A 3 -30.45 29.65 19.44
CA ALA A 3 -30.65 29.43 18.02
C ALA A 3 -29.39 29.82 17.23
N PHE A 4 -28.95 28.95 16.33
CA PHE A 4 -27.89 29.23 15.35
C PHE A 4 -28.50 29.23 13.94
N PRO A 5 -28.25 30.25 13.10
CA PRO A 5 -28.67 30.23 11.70
C PRO A 5 -27.68 29.39 10.87
N ARG A 6 -28.20 28.41 10.14
CA ARG A 6 -27.45 27.66 9.12
C ARG A 6 -27.49 28.42 7.80
N VAL A 7 -26.33 28.83 7.31
CA VAL A 7 -26.13 29.39 5.98
C VAL A 7 -25.93 28.24 4.99
N THR A 8 -26.83 28.17 4.00
CA THR A 8 -26.78 27.31 2.82
C THR A 8 -25.73 27.79 1.83
N THR A 9 -24.92 26.87 1.27
CA THR A 9 -24.31 27.07 -0.05
C THR A 9 -24.25 25.74 -0.80
N ALA A 10 -24.90 25.72 -1.96
CA ALA A 10 -24.85 24.67 -2.96
C ALA A 10 -23.73 25.00 -3.97
N ALA A 11 -23.07 23.99 -4.53
CA ALA A 11 -22.31 24.14 -5.77
C ALA A 11 -22.34 22.83 -6.55
N ALA A 12 -22.89 22.90 -7.75
CA ALA A 12 -22.94 21.86 -8.77
C ALA A 12 -22.02 22.26 -9.93
N ALA A 13 -21.34 21.29 -10.55
CA ALA A 13 -20.90 21.25 -11.97
C ALA A 13 -20.02 19.98 -12.15
N ALA A 14 -20.44 18.94 -12.87
CA ALA A 14 -20.56 18.78 -14.33
C ALA A 14 -19.22 18.45 -15.04
N LEU A 15 -19.08 17.15 -15.38
CA LEU A 15 -18.55 16.48 -16.59
C LEU A 15 -17.44 17.14 -17.43
N ILE A 16 -16.50 16.30 -17.92
CA ILE A 16 -16.22 16.10 -19.36
C ILE A 16 -15.34 14.83 -19.53
N ALA A 17 -15.84 13.87 -20.33
CA ALA A 17 -15.09 12.74 -20.87
C ALA A 17 -14.56 13.12 -22.26
N LEU A 18 -13.32 12.76 -22.60
CA LEU A 18 -12.75 12.91 -23.94
C LEU A 18 -11.92 11.69 -24.33
N ALA A 19 -12.02 11.38 -25.62
CA ALA A 19 -11.95 10.06 -26.21
C ALA A 19 -10.58 9.70 -26.83
N LEU A 20 -10.49 8.42 -27.22
CA LEU A 20 -9.37 7.71 -27.82
C LEU A 20 -8.81 8.35 -29.10
N THR A 21 -7.49 8.29 -29.26
CA THR A 21 -6.80 8.42 -30.55
C THR A 21 -5.86 7.24 -30.78
N ALA A 22 -6.31 6.30 -31.62
CA ALA A 22 -5.48 5.26 -32.23
C ALA A 22 -5.03 5.74 -33.61
N CYS A 23 -3.74 5.60 -33.95
CA CYS A 23 -3.27 5.49 -35.33
C CYS A 23 -1.77 5.14 -35.39
N THR A 24 -1.40 3.96 -35.91
CA THR A 24 -0.14 3.77 -36.62
C THR A 24 -0.37 2.85 -37.83
N PRO A 25 -0.01 3.28 -39.06
CA PRO A 25 -0.02 2.41 -40.24
C PRO A 25 1.39 1.89 -40.61
N THR A 26 1.47 0.58 -40.89
CA THR A 26 1.92 -0.04 -42.18
C THR A 26 3.32 0.33 -42.72
N ASP A 27 4.33 -0.57 -42.66
CA ASP A 27 4.81 -1.52 -43.74
C ASP A 27 6.08 -0.94 -44.45
N PRO A 28 6.91 -1.65 -45.26
CA PRO A 28 7.12 -3.08 -45.56
C PRO A 28 8.53 -3.62 -45.20
N ALA A 29 8.66 -4.95 -45.30
CA ALA A 29 9.93 -5.65 -45.49
C ALA A 29 10.44 -5.55 -46.95
N PRO A 30 11.75 -5.74 -47.18
CA PRO A 30 12.18 -6.36 -48.43
C PRO A 30 12.99 -7.65 -48.23
N SER A 31 12.71 -8.54 -49.17
CA SER A 31 13.21 -9.89 -49.40
C SER A 31 14.70 -9.98 -49.72
N GLY A 32 15.33 -11.02 -49.17
CA GLY A 32 16.04 -12.07 -49.93
C GLY A 32 17.32 -11.72 -50.70
N THR A 33 18.42 -12.32 -50.28
CA THR A 33 19.48 -12.80 -51.19
C THR A 33 20.14 -14.03 -50.56
N PRO A 34 20.23 -15.19 -51.24
CA PRO A 34 20.96 -16.34 -50.72
C PRO A 34 22.40 -16.30 -51.22
N SER A 35 23.40 -16.50 -50.36
CA SER A 35 24.72 -16.93 -50.82
C SER A 35 25.60 -17.51 -49.72
N ALA A 36 26.21 -18.64 -50.09
CA ALA A 36 27.44 -19.26 -49.61
C ALA A 36 27.44 -19.97 -48.23
N SER A 37 27.47 -21.29 -48.33
CA SER A 37 27.96 -22.23 -47.32
C SER A 37 29.38 -21.89 -46.89
N GLY A 38 29.55 -21.69 -45.58
CA GLY A 38 30.84 -21.67 -44.90
C GLY A 38 30.77 -22.59 -43.68
N THR A 39 31.60 -23.63 -43.70
CA THR A 39 32.12 -24.45 -42.60
C THR A 39 31.56 -24.21 -41.19
N SER A 40 30.83 -25.19 -40.65
CA SER A 40 30.46 -25.27 -39.23
C SER A 40 31.70 -25.43 -38.35
N THR A 41 32.21 -24.32 -37.84
CA THR A 41 32.88 -24.28 -36.54
C THR A 41 31.79 -24.12 -35.49
N ALA A 42 31.76 -25.02 -34.51
CA ALA A 42 30.83 -24.95 -33.38
C ALA A 42 30.97 -23.58 -32.71
N SER A 43 29.97 -22.72 -32.93
CA SER A 43 29.81 -21.47 -32.22
C SER A 43 29.30 -21.85 -30.84
N GLU A 44 30.18 -21.82 -29.83
CA GLU A 44 29.76 -21.84 -28.45
C GLU A 44 28.73 -20.73 -28.27
N THR A 45 27.48 -21.12 -28.01
CA THR A 45 26.42 -20.18 -27.67
C THR A 45 26.89 -19.48 -26.39
N PRO A 46 27.10 -18.16 -26.37
CA PRO A 46 27.36 -17.48 -25.12
C PRO A 46 26.16 -17.74 -24.23
N THR A 47 26.38 -18.43 -23.11
CA THR A 47 25.39 -18.59 -22.05
C THR A 47 24.83 -17.21 -21.76
N PRO A 48 23.49 -16.99 -21.79
CA PRO A 48 22.94 -15.71 -21.41
C PRO A 48 23.41 -15.42 -19.99
N SER A 49 24.28 -14.41 -19.86
CA SER A 49 24.65 -13.88 -18.56
C SER A 49 23.37 -13.31 -17.97
N SER A 50 22.85 -13.98 -16.95
CA SER A 50 21.75 -13.46 -16.15
C SER A 50 22.22 -12.17 -15.50
N THR A 51 21.99 -11.04 -16.17
CA THR A 51 22.11 -9.74 -15.53
C THR A 51 21.14 -9.77 -14.35
N PRO A 52 21.60 -9.67 -13.09
CA PRO A 52 20.68 -9.61 -11.97
C PRO A 52 19.76 -8.42 -12.20
N THR A 53 18.45 -8.69 -12.26
CA THR A 53 17.44 -7.63 -12.24
C THR A 53 17.68 -6.80 -10.99
N PRO A 54 17.78 -5.46 -11.08
CA PRO A 54 17.88 -4.62 -9.90
C PRO A 54 16.70 -4.93 -8.99
N GLU A 55 16.98 -5.34 -7.75
CA GLU A 55 15.97 -5.53 -6.74
C GLU A 55 15.39 -4.15 -6.40
N VAL A 56 14.08 -4.00 -6.60
CA VAL A 56 13.39 -2.80 -6.16
C VAL A 56 13.41 -2.82 -4.63
N PRO A 57 13.89 -1.76 -3.95
CA PRO A 57 13.93 -1.73 -2.50
C PRO A 57 12.53 -2.00 -1.95
N SER A 58 12.45 -2.96 -1.04
CA SER A 58 11.21 -3.40 -0.41
C SER A 58 11.44 -3.76 1.05
N ILE A 59 10.40 -3.64 1.88
CA ILE A 59 10.48 -4.08 3.27
C ILE A 59 10.50 -5.61 3.29
N ASP A 60 11.61 -6.19 3.74
CA ASP A 60 11.81 -7.65 3.77
C ASP A 60 11.04 -8.34 4.91
N ALA A 61 11.04 -9.67 4.91
CA ALA A 61 10.28 -10.44 5.90
C ALA A 61 10.76 -10.23 7.36
N SER A 62 12.06 -9.99 7.55
CA SER A 62 12.63 -9.75 8.87
C SER A 62 12.28 -8.35 9.39
N GLU A 63 12.31 -7.36 8.50
CA GLU A 63 11.87 -5.99 8.79
C GLU A 63 10.37 -5.95 9.08
N ARG A 64 9.54 -6.66 8.32
CA ARG A 64 8.10 -6.80 8.60
C ARG A 64 7.84 -7.39 9.98
N ALA A 65 8.56 -8.44 10.34
CA ALA A 65 8.44 -9.06 11.66
C ALA A 65 8.87 -8.07 12.78
N ALA A 66 9.93 -7.29 12.54
CA ALA A 66 10.38 -6.26 13.47
C ALA A 66 9.36 -5.13 13.63
N ILE A 67 8.71 -4.69 12.54
CA ILE A 67 7.64 -3.68 12.58
C ILE A 67 6.45 -4.19 13.41
N VAL A 68 6.01 -5.43 13.18
CA VAL A 68 4.92 -6.05 13.97
C VAL A 68 5.28 -6.11 15.45
N ALA A 69 6.50 -6.56 15.76
CA ALA A 69 6.99 -6.59 17.12
C ALA A 69 7.06 -5.19 17.74
N GLY A 70 7.48 -4.19 16.97
CA GLY A 70 7.55 -2.79 17.37
C GLY A 70 6.20 -2.21 17.73
N VAL A 71 5.16 -2.50 16.93
CA VAL A 71 3.77 -2.09 17.26
C VAL A 71 3.32 -2.76 18.56
N ALA A 72 3.59 -4.06 18.71
CA ALA A 72 3.20 -4.82 19.89
C ALA A 72 3.95 -4.40 21.18
N SER A 73 5.20 -3.94 21.06
CA SER A 73 6.03 -3.54 22.19
C SER A 73 6.06 -2.03 22.44
N GLY A 74 5.42 -1.23 21.59
CA GLY A 74 5.49 0.24 21.68
C GLY A 74 6.87 0.80 21.33
N ASP A 75 7.61 0.17 20.41
CA ASP A 75 8.96 0.60 20.02
C ASP A 75 8.94 1.46 18.74
N PRO A 76 9.12 2.80 18.86
CA PRO A 76 9.12 3.68 17.69
C PRO A 76 10.34 3.46 16.78
N ALA A 77 11.46 2.94 17.29
CA ALA A 77 12.67 2.73 16.49
C ALA A 77 12.51 1.58 15.49
N ALA A 78 11.63 0.63 15.77
CA ALA A 78 11.31 -0.49 14.88
C ALA A 78 10.35 -0.12 13.74
N ILE A 79 9.66 1.02 13.84
CA ILE A 79 8.58 1.42 12.92
C ILE A 79 8.96 2.69 12.15
N GLY A 80 9.36 3.74 12.89
CA GLY A 80 9.59 5.08 12.36
C GLY A 80 10.49 5.16 11.13
N PRO A 81 11.61 4.42 11.04
CA PRO A 81 12.47 4.42 9.86
C PRO A 81 11.79 3.99 8.56
N PHE A 82 10.70 3.22 8.64
CA PHE A 82 9.95 2.74 7.48
C PHE A 82 8.80 3.66 7.09
N MET A 83 8.43 4.65 7.90
CA MET A 83 7.34 5.57 7.58
C MET A 83 7.73 6.50 6.42
N ALA A 84 6.83 6.64 5.45
CA ALA A 84 6.97 7.65 4.40
C ALA A 84 6.79 9.06 4.98
N GLU A 85 7.29 10.07 4.25
CA GLU A 85 7.09 11.47 4.57
C GLU A 85 6.44 12.19 3.36
N PRO A 86 5.17 12.60 3.46
CA PRO A 86 4.20 12.31 4.53
C PRO A 86 3.64 10.88 4.44
N VAL A 87 2.98 10.43 5.52
CA VAL A 87 2.21 9.18 5.59
C VAL A 87 0.73 9.49 5.82
N THR A 88 -0.17 8.74 5.18
CA THR A 88 -1.61 8.92 5.39
C THR A 88 -2.06 8.13 6.63
N TYR A 89 -2.44 8.81 7.70
CA TYR A 89 -2.92 8.18 8.93
C TYR A 89 -4.45 8.28 9.01
N ILE A 90 -5.12 7.15 9.23
CA ILE A 90 -6.58 7.02 9.29
C ILE A 90 -7.00 6.26 10.54
N LEU A 91 -7.87 6.89 11.32
CA LEU A 91 -8.66 6.31 12.39
C LEU A 91 -10.06 6.04 11.87
N ALA A 92 -10.42 4.77 11.81
CA ALA A 92 -11.76 4.35 11.39
C ALA A 92 -12.86 5.06 12.22
N SER A 93 -14.00 5.34 11.59
CA SER A 93 -15.15 6.15 12.08
C SER A 93 -14.97 7.65 12.25
N SER A 94 -13.75 8.13 12.46
CA SER A 94 -13.51 9.59 12.54
C SER A 94 -12.89 10.16 11.27
N GLU A 95 -12.27 9.29 10.47
CA GLU A 95 -11.52 9.60 9.25
C GLU A 95 -10.46 10.68 9.45
N CYS A 96 -10.16 11.01 10.70
CA CYS A 96 -8.92 11.65 11.07
C CYS A 96 -7.79 10.74 10.57
N CYS A 97 -6.68 11.24 10.10
CA CYS A 97 -6.25 12.64 10.10
C CYS A 97 -5.81 13.08 8.70
N GLY A 98 -5.64 12.13 7.78
CA GLY A 98 -5.09 12.35 6.46
C GLY A 98 -3.56 12.35 6.49
N PRO A 99 -2.89 13.15 5.64
CA PRO A 99 -1.43 13.18 5.58
C PRO A 99 -0.84 13.84 6.83
N VAL A 100 0.08 13.12 7.49
CA VAL A 100 0.83 13.58 8.68
C VAL A 100 2.31 13.26 8.50
N SER A 101 3.17 13.81 9.37
CA SER A 101 4.60 13.48 9.36
C SER A 101 4.84 12.04 9.81
N ALA A 102 5.97 11.47 9.41
CA ALA A 102 6.39 10.14 9.84
C ALA A 102 6.48 10.02 11.38
N ALA A 103 6.96 11.08 12.04
CA ALA A 103 7.08 11.14 13.49
C ALA A 103 5.70 11.16 14.17
N ASP A 104 4.77 11.99 13.68
CA ASP A 104 3.42 12.08 14.23
C ASP A 104 2.66 10.77 14.03
N ALA A 105 2.70 10.17 12.84
CA ALA A 105 2.05 8.88 12.61
C ALA A 105 2.60 7.77 13.50
N THR A 106 3.92 7.73 13.72
CA THR A 106 4.53 6.76 14.63
C THR A 106 4.05 6.99 16.06
N GLY A 107 4.02 8.24 16.52
CA GLY A 107 3.53 8.60 17.85
C GLY A 107 2.06 8.24 18.05
N GLU A 108 1.20 8.61 17.10
CA GLU A 108 -0.24 8.32 17.14
C GLU A 108 -0.51 6.81 17.09
N LEU A 109 0.18 6.07 16.22
CA LEU A 109 0.05 4.61 16.16
C LEU A 109 0.33 3.98 17.53
N LEU A 110 1.44 4.35 18.15
CA LEU A 110 1.84 3.79 19.45
C LEU A 110 0.96 4.26 20.60
N ALA A 111 0.42 5.47 20.52
CA ALA A 111 -0.56 5.95 21.49
C ALA A 111 -1.86 5.12 21.40
N TYR A 112 -2.33 4.81 20.20
CA TYR A 112 -3.54 4.01 19.98
C TYR A 112 -3.36 2.52 20.33
N THR A 113 -2.15 1.97 20.14
CA THR A 113 -1.88 0.54 20.39
C THR A 113 -1.40 0.26 21.81
N GLY A 114 -1.07 1.29 22.59
CA GLY A 114 -0.39 1.16 23.88
C GLY A 114 -1.16 0.41 24.98
N SER A 115 -2.49 0.28 24.87
CA SER A 115 -3.32 -0.52 25.77
C SER A 115 -3.69 -1.91 25.23
N SER A 116 -3.35 -2.20 23.98
CA SER A 116 -3.79 -3.40 23.28
C SER A 116 -2.71 -4.49 23.33
N SER A 117 -3.12 -5.75 23.40
CA SER A 117 -2.24 -6.90 23.57
C SER A 117 -2.78 -8.17 22.90
N GLY A 118 -1.95 -9.22 22.85
CA GLY A 118 -2.30 -10.47 22.18
C GLY A 118 -2.39 -10.33 20.66
N TRP A 119 -1.42 -9.62 20.08
CA TRP A 119 -1.35 -9.32 18.66
C TRP A 119 -1.18 -10.60 17.81
N THR A 120 -2.02 -10.73 16.79
CA THR A 120 -1.92 -11.76 15.74
C THR A 120 -1.62 -11.09 14.41
N SER A 121 -0.62 -11.60 13.68
CA SER A 121 -0.23 -11.14 12.35
C SER A 121 0.19 -12.33 11.48
N PRO A 122 -0.15 -12.36 10.18
CA PRO A 122 -1.01 -11.41 9.48
C PRO A 122 -2.49 -11.54 9.92
N LEU A 123 -3.32 -10.59 9.50
CA LEU A 123 -4.78 -10.77 9.55
C LEU A 123 -5.22 -11.96 8.67
N ASP A 124 -6.40 -12.50 8.97
CA ASP A 124 -7.09 -13.43 8.08
C ASP A 124 -7.32 -12.78 6.70
N SER A 125 -7.02 -13.51 5.63
CA SER A 125 -7.10 -12.97 4.27
C SER A 125 -8.52 -12.62 3.86
N ALA A 126 -9.53 -13.40 4.29
CA ALA A 126 -10.92 -13.12 3.95
C ALA A 126 -11.44 -11.88 4.69
N TYR A 127 -10.96 -11.62 5.90
CA TYR A 127 -11.20 -10.35 6.59
C TYR A 127 -10.55 -9.18 5.83
N LEU A 128 -9.26 -9.30 5.48
CA LEU A 128 -8.54 -8.24 4.78
C LEU A 128 -9.17 -7.91 3.41
N ASP A 129 -9.66 -8.92 2.69
CA ASP A 129 -10.38 -8.75 1.43
C ASP A 129 -11.72 -8.02 1.60
N GLN A 130 -12.41 -8.23 2.73
CA GLN A 130 -13.61 -7.44 3.06
C GLN A 130 -13.28 -5.97 3.33
N VAL A 131 -12.21 -5.68 4.07
CA VAL A 131 -11.76 -4.29 4.29
C VAL A 131 -11.37 -3.63 2.95
N ARG A 132 -10.72 -4.36 2.04
CA ARG A 132 -10.43 -3.87 0.67
C ARG A 132 -11.66 -3.64 -0.19
N ALA A 133 -12.78 -4.28 0.12
CA ALA A 133 -14.05 -4.05 -0.55
C ALA A 133 -14.85 -2.91 0.08
N SER A 134 -14.44 -2.37 1.25
CA SER A 134 -15.10 -1.26 1.91
C SER A 134 -15.04 0.01 1.04
N PRO A 135 -16.17 0.70 0.82
CA PRO A 135 -16.17 1.96 0.09
C PRO A 135 -15.45 3.10 0.84
N TYR A 136 -15.15 2.91 2.13
CA TYR A 136 -14.48 3.92 2.97
C TYR A 136 -13.00 3.66 3.15
N TYR A 137 -12.59 2.39 3.26
CA TYR A 137 -11.22 2.04 3.66
C TYR A 137 -10.35 1.43 2.56
N ALA A 138 -10.93 1.05 1.41
CA ALA A 138 -10.19 0.41 0.32
C ALA A 138 -8.95 1.19 -0.13
N SER A 139 -9.02 2.54 -0.14
CA SER A 139 -7.90 3.39 -0.55
C SER A 139 -6.68 3.32 0.37
N TYR A 140 -6.85 2.86 1.60
CA TYR A 140 -5.77 2.79 2.61
C TYR A 140 -5.18 1.39 2.76
N VAL A 141 -5.73 0.40 2.04
CA VAL A 141 -5.31 -1.01 2.08
C VAL A 141 -4.80 -1.44 0.71
N PRO A 142 -3.57 -1.03 0.32
CA PRO A 142 -2.97 -1.43 -0.94
C PRO A 142 -2.75 -2.96 -1.02
N ALA A 143 -2.22 -3.41 -2.15
CA ALA A 143 -1.93 -4.84 -2.35
C ALA A 143 -0.94 -5.38 -1.32
N ASP A 144 0.11 -4.62 -1.03
CA ASP A 144 1.12 -4.94 -0.03
C ASP A 144 0.83 -4.24 1.30
N VAL A 145 0.64 -5.02 2.36
CA VAL A 145 0.35 -4.51 3.71
C VAL A 145 1.07 -5.32 4.78
N ILE A 146 1.32 -4.67 5.91
CA ILE A 146 1.60 -5.33 7.19
C ILE A 146 0.35 -5.17 8.04
N SER A 147 -0.27 -6.28 8.46
CA SER A 147 -1.56 -6.24 9.14
C SER A 147 -1.56 -7.06 10.42
N MET A 148 -2.27 -6.59 11.44
CA MET A 148 -2.34 -7.26 12.73
C MET A 148 -3.62 -6.92 13.51
N LYS A 149 -4.04 -7.82 14.40
CA LYS A 149 -5.18 -7.63 15.30
C LYS A 149 -4.82 -7.97 16.74
N ALA A 150 -5.20 -7.12 17.68
CA ALA A 150 -5.10 -7.38 19.11
C ALA A 150 -6.30 -8.21 19.61
N SER A 151 -6.05 -9.25 20.40
CA SER A 151 -7.13 -10.04 20.99
C SER A 151 -7.77 -9.40 22.23
N SER A 152 -7.12 -8.40 22.83
CA SER A 152 -7.61 -7.72 24.04
C SER A 152 -8.90 -6.93 23.82
N ASP A 153 -9.02 -6.31 22.66
CA ASP A 153 -9.99 -5.26 22.35
C ASP A 153 -10.38 -5.25 20.86
N SER A 154 -9.94 -6.25 20.10
CA SER A 154 -10.20 -6.38 18.65
C SER A 154 -9.70 -5.19 17.83
N LEU A 155 -8.71 -4.45 18.33
CA LEU A 155 -8.06 -3.38 17.58
C LEU A 155 -7.29 -3.97 16.40
N VAL A 156 -7.49 -3.40 15.22
CA VAL A 156 -6.85 -3.77 13.97
C VAL A 156 -5.96 -2.64 13.50
N VAL A 157 -4.74 -3.00 13.07
CA VAL A 157 -3.78 -2.11 12.43
C VAL A 157 -3.45 -2.66 11.05
N ILE A 158 -3.55 -1.82 10.03
CA ILE A 158 -3.14 -2.12 8.66
C ILE A 158 -2.17 -1.02 8.20
N LEU A 159 -0.94 -1.41 7.91
CA LEU A 159 0.11 -0.54 7.39
C LEU A 159 0.24 -0.81 5.89
N GLY A 160 -0.13 0.15 5.04
CA GLY A 160 0.02 0.04 3.60
C GLY A 160 1.45 0.31 3.17
N VAL A 161 2.01 -0.59 2.36
CA VAL A 161 3.41 -0.55 1.94
C VAL A 161 3.52 -0.26 0.45
N THR A 162 4.44 0.64 0.09
CA THR A 162 4.85 0.89 -1.29
C THR A 162 6.37 0.93 -1.34
N GLY A 163 6.99 -0.04 -2.03
CA GLY A 163 8.45 -0.19 -2.01
C GLY A 163 8.96 -0.50 -0.60
N ASP A 164 9.90 0.31 -0.11
CA ASP A 164 10.53 0.18 1.21
C ASP A 164 9.89 1.11 2.27
N ARG A 165 8.69 1.63 2.03
CA ARG A 165 8.02 2.59 2.91
C ARG A 165 6.57 2.25 3.22
N ILE A 166 6.16 2.57 4.44
CA ILE A 166 4.78 2.59 4.91
C ILE A 166 4.16 3.92 4.48
N THR A 167 3.20 3.86 3.57
CA THR A 167 2.53 5.04 2.98
C THR A 167 1.16 5.33 3.57
N SER A 168 0.55 4.33 4.23
CA SER A 168 -0.71 4.50 4.97
C SER A 168 -0.70 3.73 6.28
N VAL A 169 -1.40 4.27 7.27
CA VAL A 169 -1.70 3.63 8.54
C VAL A 169 -3.20 3.70 8.74
N LEU A 170 -3.87 2.56 8.83
CA LEU A 170 -5.28 2.44 9.15
C LEU A 170 -5.42 1.73 10.49
N VAL A 171 -6.05 2.39 11.45
CA VAL A 171 -6.33 1.86 12.79
C VAL A 171 -7.83 1.90 13.03
N GLY A 172 -8.40 0.80 13.52
CA GLY A 172 -9.82 0.71 13.84
C GLY A 172 -10.16 -0.60 14.52
N HIS A 173 -11.33 -0.69 15.14
CA HIS A 173 -11.81 -1.97 15.66
C HIS A 173 -12.36 -2.84 14.52
N GLU A 174 -12.28 -4.17 14.70
CA GLU A 174 -12.68 -5.15 13.69
C GLU A 174 -14.12 -4.98 13.18
N ASP A 175 -15.05 -4.62 14.07
CA ASP A 175 -16.44 -4.33 13.72
C ASP A 175 -16.56 -3.02 12.94
N VAL A 176 -15.91 -1.96 13.40
CA VAL A 176 -15.93 -0.65 12.73
C VAL A 176 -15.45 -0.73 11.27
N LEU A 177 -14.38 -1.48 11.01
CA LEU A 177 -13.80 -1.58 9.68
C LEU A 177 -14.69 -2.29 8.64
N LEU A 178 -15.74 -2.99 9.08
CA LEU A 178 -16.65 -3.75 8.21
C LEU A 178 -18.06 -3.15 8.06
N PHE A 179 -18.47 -2.22 8.93
CA PHE A 179 -19.88 -1.82 9.05
C PHE A 179 -20.19 -0.33 8.85
N GLU A 180 -19.19 0.51 8.62
CA GLU A 180 -19.39 1.93 8.31
C GLU A 180 -19.53 2.13 6.80
#